data_AF-A0A357XSQ7-F1
#
_entry.id   AF-A0A357XSQ7-F1
#
_cell.length_a   1.000
_cell.length_b   1.000
_cell.length_c   1.000
_cell.angle_alpha   90.00
_cell.angle_beta   90.00
_cell.angle_gamma   90.00
#
_symmetry.space_group_name_H-M   'P 1'
#
loop_
_entity.id
_entity.type
_entity.pdbx_description
1 polymer ?
#
loop_
_entity_poly.entity_id
_entity_poly.type
_entity_poly.pdbx_seq_one_letter_code
_entity_poly.pdbx_strand_id
1 'polypeptide(L)'
;MQTPTQVLDTYFLDIRYALLEIAAMFDRYDAAALRVGEATDDPRRTLLQDAVRLLADEKHGEKHGEKHDENQYDRAETLLNLFSDLDDETQEGKKRTHPF
;
A
#
# COMPACT_ATOMS: atom_id res chain seq x y z
N MET A 1 -25.19 -9.33 6.64
CA MET A 1 -24.22 -9.15 5.53
C MET A 1 -24.66 -7.93 4.74
N GLN A 2 -23.76 -7.00 4.46
CA GLN A 2 -24.08 -5.82 3.65
C GLN A 2 -24.13 -6.22 2.17
N THR A 3 -25.02 -5.62 1.39
CA THR A 3 -24.97 -5.73 -0.08
C THR A 3 -23.79 -4.90 -0.63
N PRO A 4 -23.29 -5.17 -1.84
CA PRO A 4 -22.23 -4.36 -2.44
C PRO A 4 -22.55 -2.86 -2.48
N THR A 5 -23.80 -2.49 -2.78
CA THR A 5 -24.25 -1.09 -2.75
C THR A 5 -24.21 -0.50 -1.33
N GLN A 6 -24.63 -1.26 -0.31
CA GLN A 6 -24.56 -0.80 1.08
C GLN A 6 -23.12 -0.58 1.55
N VAL A 7 -22.17 -1.40 1.08
CA VAL A 7 -20.74 -1.20 1.35
C VAL A 7 -20.27 0.13 0.73
N LEU A 8 -20.60 0.37 -0.55
CA LEU A 8 -20.25 1.63 -1.22
C LEU A 8 -20.88 2.84 -0.51
N ASP A 9 -22.17 2.80 -0.22
CA ASP A 9 -22.87 3.90 0.46
C ASP A 9 -22.24 4.22 1.83
N THR A 10 -21.76 3.19 2.53
CA THR A 10 -21.15 3.35 3.86
C THR A 10 -19.75 3.96 3.78
N TYR A 11 -18.91 3.53 2.83
CA TYR A 11 -17.47 3.82 2.85
C TYR A 11 -16.98 4.74 1.73
N PHE A 12 -17.78 5.03 0.71
CA PHE A 12 -17.33 5.73 -0.49
C PHE A 12 -16.70 7.09 -0.19
N LEU A 13 -17.29 7.86 0.73
CA LEU A 13 -16.79 9.19 1.07
C LEU A 13 -15.44 9.14 1.76
N ASP A 14 -15.26 8.21 2.70
CA ASP A 14 -14.04 8.05 3.48
C ASP A 14 -12.90 7.53 2.61
N ILE A 15 -13.19 6.54 1.75
CA ILE A 15 -12.20 6.01 0.81
C ILE A 15 -11.80 7.07 -0.21
N ARG A 16 -12.75 7.86 -0.72
CA ARG A 16 -12.43 8.98 -1.62
C ARG A 16 -11.52 9.99 -0.94
N TYR A 17 -11.77 10.33 0.32
CA TYR A 17 -10.91 11.22 1.09
C TYR A 17 -9.50 10.63 1.26
N ALA A 18 -9.39 9.36 1.65
CA ALA A 18 -8.11 8.68 1.81
C ALA A 18 -7.28 8.68 0.50
N LEU A 19 -7.92 8.42 -0.65
CA LEU A 19 -7.25 8.46 -1.96
C LEU A 19 -6.71 9.85 -2.30
N LEU A 20 -7.45 10.92 -1.96
CA LEU A 20 -6.98 12.30 -2.16
C LEU A 20 -5.78 12.64 -1.27
N GLU A 21 -5.78 12.16 -0.02
CA GLU A 21 -4.63 12.34 0.88
C GLU A 21 -3.38 11.61 0.38
N ILE A 22 -3.54 10.40 -0.15
CA ILE A 22 -2.44 9.64 -0.78
C ILE A 22 -1.87 10.40 -1.98
N ALA A 23 -2.73 10.89 -2.88
CA ALA A 23 -2.29 11.67 -4.04
C ALA A 23 -1.55 12.95 -3.61
N ALA A 24 -2.12 13.70 -2.66
CA ALA A 24 -1.52 14.93 -2.16
C ALA A 24 -0.17 14.68 -1.45
N MET A 25 0.03 13.50 -0.83
CA MET A 25 1.32 13.11 -0.27
C MET A 25 2.37 12.94 -1.38
N PHE A 26 2.04 12.22 -2.47
CA PHE A 26 2.95 12.06 -3.61
C PHE A 26 3.30 13.41 -4.26
N ASP A 27 2.31 14.29 -4.47
CA ASP A 27 2.56 15.63 -5.02
C ASP A 27 3.52 16.44 -4.14
N ARG A 28 3.34 16.40 -2.82
CA ARG A 28 4.24 17.08 -1.87
C ARG A 28 5.64 16.51 -1.89
N TYR A 29 5.77 15.19 -2.01
CA TYR A 29 7.06 14.51 -2.16
C TYR A 29 7.78 14.98 -3.43
N ASP A 30 7.11 14.91 -4.58
CA ASP A 30 7.70 15.29 -5.86
C ASP A 30 8.08 16.78 -5.88
N ALA A 31 7.24 17.65 -5.30
CA ALA A 31 7.55 19.07 -5.13
C ALA A 31 8.77 19.30 -4.20
N ALA A 32 8.96 18.48 -3.17
CA ALA A 32 10.12 18.55 -2.30
C ALA A 32 11.39 18.09 -3.01
N ALA A 33 11.34 16.98 -3.75
CA ALA A 33 12.44 16.47 -4.56
C ALA A 33 12.91 17.51 -5.60
N LEU A 34 11.96 18.19 -6.26
CA LEU A 34 12.27 19.27 -7.21
C LEU A 34 12.96 20.47 -6.55
N ARG A 35 12.60 20.83 -5.31
CA ARG A 35 13.25 21.93 -4.58
C ARG A 35 14.68 21.61 -4.15
N VAL A 36 14.94 20.35 -3.78
CA VAL A 36 16.27 19.89 -3.36
C VAL A 36 17.16 19.56 -4.56
N GLY A 37 16.56 19.27 -5.72
CA GLY A 37 17.28 18.86 -6.92
C GLY A 37 17.66 17.38 -6.92
N GLU A 38 17.14 16.60 -5.97
CA GLU A 38 17.43 15.18 -5.79
C GLU A 38 16.16 14.47 -5.28
N ALA A 39 15.82 13.35 -5.91
CA ALA A 39 14.81 12.44 -5.37
C ALA A 39 15.52 11.46 -4.42
N THR A 40 15.02 11.33 -3.19
CA THR A 40 15.52 10.31 -2.28
C THR A 40 15.07 8.93 -2.76
N ASP A 41 15.97 7.95 -2.72
CA ASP A 41 15.65 6.55 -2.99
C ASP A 41 15.06 5.87 -1.74
N ASP A 42 14.13 6.58 -1.08
CA ASP A 42 13.54 6.11 0.18
C ASP A 42 12.61 4.92 -0.12
N PRO A 43 12.88 3.72 0.44
CA PRO A 43 12.10 2.52 0.17
C PRO A 43 10.62 2.69 0.56
N ARG A 44 10.29 3.60 1.50
CA ARG A 44 8.91 3.92 1.89
C ARG A 44 8.10 4.47 0.72
N ARG A 45 8.72 5.24 -0.18
CA ARG A 45 8.03 5.77 -1.37
C ARG A 45 7.62 4.65 -2.31
N THR A 46 8.57 3.74 -2.59
CA THR A 46 8.35 2.58 -3.46
C THR A 46 7.25 1.69 -2.91
N LEU A 47 7.28 1.40 -1.60
CA LEU A 47 6.24 0.60 -0.95
C LEU A 47 4.85 1.24 -1.01
N LEU A 48 4.73 2.55 -0.81
CA LEU A 48 3.46 3.24 -0.97
C LEU A 48 2.94 3.17 -2.41
N GLN A 49 3.83 3.22 -3.41
CA GLN A 49 3.43 3.01 -4.81
C GLN A 49 2.98 1.58 -5.08
N ASP A 50 3.66 0.60 -4.51
CA ASP A 50 3.30 -0.81 -4.66
C ASP A 50 1.98 -1.15 -3.95
N ALA A 51 1.73 -0.55 -2.79
CA ALA A 51 0.43 -0.65 -2.11
C ALA A 51 -0.72 -0.11 -2.98
N VAL A 52 -0.53 1.04 -3.64
CA VAL A 52 -1.54 1.60 -4.56
C VAL A 52 -1.76 0.69 -5.77
N ARG A 53 -0.68 0.15 -6.35
CA ARG A 53 -0.78 -0.80 -7.48
C ARG A 53 -1.54 -2.06 -7.09
N LEU A 54 -1.24 -2.60 -5.91
CA LEU A 54 -1.91 -3.78 -5.37
C LEU A 54 -3.41 -3.54 -5.19
N LEU A 55 -3.79 -2.38 -4.66
CA LEU A 55 -5.19 -2.01 -4.50
C LEU A 55 -5.92 -1.79 -5.83
N ALA A 56 -5.21 -1.33 -6.87
CA ALA A 56 -5.74 -1.13 -8.21
C ALA A 56 -5.86 -2.43 -9.02
N ASP A 57 -5.28 -3.55 -8.56
CA ASP A 57 -5.33 -4.81 -9.29
C ASP A 57 -6.72 -5.48 -9.18
N GLU A 58 -7.41 -5.53 -10.32
CA GLU A 58 -8.72 -6.16 -10.47
C GLU A 58 -8.66 -7.69 -10.29
N LYS A 59 -7.49 -8.31 -10.49
CA LYS A 59 -7.32 -9.77 -10.46
C LYS A 59 -7.05 -10.35 -9.08
N HIS A 60 -7.01 -9.51 -8.04
CA HIS A 60 -6.61 -9.94 -6.70
C HIS A 60 -7.52 -11.02 -6.07
N GLY A 61 -8.68 -11.32 -6.68
CA GLY A 61 -9.60 -12.40 -6.28
C GLY A 61 -9.79 -13.53 -7.29
N GLU A 62 -9.14 -13.49 -8.46
CA GLU A 62 -9.27 -14.53 -9.49
C GLU A 62 -8.20 -15.60 -9.30
N LYS A 63 -8.37 -16.51 -8.32
CA LYS A 63 -7.66 -17.79 -8.40
C LYS A 63 -8.40 -18.69 -9.40
N HIS A 64 -7.74 -18.99 -10.51
CA HIS A 64 -8.23 -19.91 -11.53
C HIS A 64 -8.66 -21.26 -10.93
N GLY A 65 -9.96 -21.56 -11.00
CA GLY A 65 -10.48 -22.94 -11.10
C GLY A 65 -10.53 -23.82 -9.85
N GLU A 66 -10.07 -23.36 -8.68
CA GLU A 66 -10.18 -24.14 -7.43
C GLU A 66 -11.15 -23.47 -6.45
N LYS A 67 -11.90 -24.31 -5.73
CA LYS A 67 -13.05 -23.96 -4.88
C LYS A 67 -12.85 -22.63 -4.13
N HIS A 68 -13.83 -21.74 -4.26
CA HIS A 68 -13.93 -20.49 -3.50
C HIS A 68 -13.94 -20.79 -2.00
N ASP A 69 -12.79 -20.65 -1.34
CA ASP A 69 -12.75 -20.41 0.11
C ASP A 69 -13.29 -19.00 0.36
N GLU A 70 -14.09 -18.82 1.41
CA GLU A 70 -14.76 -17.57 1.77
C GLU A 70 -13.80 -16.39 2.08
N ASN A 71 -12.48 -16.61 2.01
CA ASN A 71 -11.43 -15.67 2.38
C ASN A 71 -10.67 -15.05 1.18
N GLN A 72 -11.27 -15.04 -0.02
CA GLN A 72 -10.56 -14.71 -1.28
C GLN A 72 -10.31 -13.21 -1.55
N TYR A 73 -10.70 -12.31 -0.63
CA TYR A 73 -10.55 -10.86 -0.80
C TYR A 73 -9.76 -10.19 0.32
N ASP A 74 -8.66 -10.80 0.79
CA ASP A 74 -7.85 -10.22 1.86
C ASP A 74 -6.77 -9.25 1.37
N ARG A 75 -7.22 -8.17 0.71
CA ARG A 75 -6.35 -7.06 0.32
C ARG A 75 -5.70 -6.41 1.56
N ALA A 76 -6.39 -6.44 2.69
CA ALA A 76 -5.89 -5.87 3.94
C ALA A 76 -4.71 -6.67 4.48
N GLU A 77 -4.81 -8.00 4.58
CA GLU A 77 -3.70 -8.88 4.94
C GLU A 77 -2.52 -8.74 3.98
N THR A 78 -2.80 -8.66 2.67
CA THR A 78 -1.73 -8.51 1.68
C THR A 78 -0.99 -7.17 1.85
N LEU A 79 -1.71 -6.08 2.15
CA LEU A 79 -1.09 -4.80 2.50
C LEU A 79 -0.31 -4.85 3.82
N LEU A 80 -0.83 -5.54 4.84
CA LEU A 80 -0.14 -5.69 6.12
C LEU A 80 1.20 -6.42 5.95
N ASN A 81 1.22 -7.48 5.14
CA ASN A 81 2.45 -8.21 4.82
C ASN A 81 3.43 -7.31 4.04
N LEU A 82 2.96 -6.57 3.04
CA LEU A 82 3.79 -5.63 2.27
C LEU A 82 4.50 -4.59 3.18
N PHE A 83 3.81 -4.08 4.20
CA PHE A 83 4.41 -3.12 5.14
C PHE A 83 5.29 -3.78 6.21
N SER A 84 5.00 -5.02 6.60
CA SER A 84 5.80 -5.76 7.59
C SER A 84 7.21 -6.07 7.07
N ASP A 85 7.32 -6.39 5.76
CA ASP A 85 8.61 -6.69 5.12
C ASP A 85 9.58 -5.50 5.17
N LEU A 86 9.06 -4.26 5.11
CA LEU A 86 9.89 -3.06 5.26
C LEU A 86 10.52 -2.96 6.64
N ASP A 87 9.75 -3.25 7.69
CA ASP A 87 10.24 -3.13 9.06
C ASP A 87 11.41 -4.09 9.28
N ASP A 88 11.33 -5.30 8.75
CA ASP A 88 12.38 -6.31 8.84
C ASP A 88 13.66 -5.90 8.09
N GLU A 89 13.56 -5.40 6.85
CA GLU A 89 14.73 -4.90 6.09
C GLU A 89 15.39 -3.70 6.79
N THR A 90 14.57 -2.81 7.38
CA THR A 90 15.05 -1.63 8.11
C THR A 90 15.77 -2.04 9.41
N GLN A 91 15.32 -3.10 10.10
CA GLN A 91 16.00 -3.64 11.28
C GLN A 91 17.28 -4.42 10.94
N GLU A 92 17.31 -5.18 9.85
CA GLU A 92 18.52 -5.90 9.42
C GLU A 92 19.66 -4.97 8.99
N GLY A 93 19.34 -3.89 8.25
CA GLY A 93 20.32 -2.87 7.88
C GLY A 93 20.97 -2.18 9.09
N LYS A 94 20.21 -2.04 10.19
CA LYS A 94 20.68 -1.45 11.45
C LYS A 94 21.58 -2.39 12.28
N LYS A 95 21.42 -3.71 12.14
CA LYS A 95 22.28 -4.71 12.83
C LYS A 95 23.67 -4.85 12.19
N ARG A 96 23.84 -4.46 10.93
CA ARG A 96 25.12 -4.58 10.19
C ARG A 96 26.10 -3.42 10.39
N THR A 97 25.70 -2.34 11.09
CA THR A 97 26.50 -1.11 11.21
C THR A 97 27.19 -0.90 12.57
N HIS A 98 27.23 -1.91 13.44
CA HIS A 98 28.06 -1.88 14.65
C HIS A 98 29.28 -2.81 14.52
N PRO A 99 30.43 -2.31 14.04
CA PRO A 99 31.71 -2.96 14.32
C PRO A 99 32.12 -2.63 15.77
N PHE A 100 32.60 -3.65 16.47
CA PHE A 100 33.32 -3.54 17.73
C PHE A 100 34.59 -2.68 17.58
#